data_AF-A0A511BX57-F1
#
_entry.id   AF-A0A511BX57-F1
#
_cell.length_a   1.000
_cell.length_b   1.000
_cell.length_c   1.000
_cell.angle_alpha   90.00
_cell.angle_beta   90.00
_cell.angle_gamma   90.00
#
_symmetry.space_group_name_H-M   'P 1'
#
loop_
_entity.id
_entity.type
_entity.pdbx_description
1 polymer ?
#
loop_
_entity_poly.entity_id
_entity_poly.type
_entity_poly.pdbx_seq_one_letter_code
_entity_poly.pdbx_strand_id
1 'polypeptide(L)'
;MKTVFLHGWSYDSGVWASVREALPDPDGAVFLDLGHTDLAHTDPSQTNPSHMDAPCPDRIPDEPFLAVGHSAGALWFLNRAAPQCRGVVAINGFSRFCKAPDFENGIEPRLVERMIRQLDSDPAATVRRFRKSIMCPLFPLPEPAPDALRAGLQGLLEHDGRPAARSLGRRLVSVEGEEDPLLCAAMRDEAFPEADRRILPGGHLLPLTDPESCARIIRDTLDRVS
;
A
#
# COMPACT_ATOMS: atom_id res chain seq x y z
N MET A 1 14.84 15.72 -2.19
CA MET A 1 13.38 15.75 -1.95
C MET A 1 13.02 14.51 -1.13
N LYS A 2 12.10 14.59 -0.15
CA LYS A 2 11.78 13.43 0.69
C LYS A 2 10.96 12.37 -0.05
N THR A 3 10.98 11.15 0.46
CA THR A 3 10.07 10.06 0.07
C THR A 3 9.20 9.65 1.24
N VAL A 4 7.92 9.37 1.01
CA VAL A 4 6.96 8.96 2.04
C VAL A 4 6.35 7.62 1.64
N PHE A 5 6.58 6.59 2.43
CA PHE A 5 6.17 5.22 2.16
C PHE A 5 4.92 4.84 2.95
N LEU A 6 3.97 4.17 2.28
CA LEU A 6 2.70 3.74 2.86
C LEU A 6 2.45 2.26 2.56
N HIS A 7 2.35 1.44 3.59
CA HIS A 7 2.12 -0.01 3.43
C HIS A 7 0.65 -0.35 3.12
N GLY A 8 0.41 -1.56 2.62
CA GLY A 8 -0.92 -2.10 2.39
C GLY A 8 -1.64 -2.54 3.67
N TRP A 9 -2.92 -2.92 3.51
CA TRP A 9 -3.76 -3.42 4.61
C TRP A 9 -3.13 -4.66 5.25
N SER A 10 -3.25 -4.77 6.57
CA SER A 10 -2.66 -5.80 7.44
C SER A 10 -1.14 -5.82 7.57
N TYR A 11 -0.40 -4.99 6.86
CA TYR A 11 1.05 -4.86 7.03
C TYR A 11 1.39 -3.66 7.92
N ASP A 12 2.68 -3.47 8.14
CA ASP A 12 3.30 -2.38 8.87
C ASP A 12 4.44 -1.76 8.03
N SER A 13 5.13 -0.76 8.58
CA SER A 13 6.23 -0.07 7.89
C SER A 13 7.36 -1.00 7.42
N GLY A 14 7.55 -2.16 8.05
CA GLY A 14 8.65 -3.07 7.75
C GLY A 14 8.54 -3.81 6.41
N VAL A 15 7.40 -3.73 5.72
CA VAL A 15 7.29 -4.21 4.32
C VAL A 15 8.28 -3.53 3.38
N TRP A 16 8.77 -2.35 3.77
CA TRP A 16 9.67 -1.53 2.97
C TRP A 16 11.16 -1.74 3.28
N ALA A 17 11.51 -2.60 4.23
CA ALA A 17 12.88 -2.68 4.74
C ALA A 17 13.91 -3.00 3.65
N SER A 18 13.65 -3.99 2.80
CA SER A 18 14.54 -4.33 1.69
C SER A 18 14.56 -3.27 0.60
N VAL A 19 13.45 -2.54 0.39
CA VAL A 19 13.40 -1.39 -0.52
C VAL A 19 14.26 -0.24 0.03
N ARG A 20 14.21 0.02 1.34
CA ARG A 20 15.03 1.03 2.02
C ARG A 20 16.52 0.72 1.86
N GLU A 21 16.92 -0.54 2.04
CA GLU A 21 18.31 -0.99 1.87
C GLU A 21 18.82 -0.79 0.43
N ALA A 22 17.93 -0.91 -0.56
CA ALA A 22 18.25 -0.67 -1.96
C ALA A 22 18.22 0.83 -2.37
N LEU A 23 17.82 1.75 -1.48
CA LEU A 23 17.82 3.19 -1.75
C LEU A 23 19.15 3.85 -1.31
N PRO A 24 19.69 4.79 -2.11
CA PRO A 24 21.00 5.40 -1.85
C PRO A 24 21.02 6.41 -0.70
N ASP A 25 19.86 6.96 -0.32
CA ASP A 25 19.69 7.93 0.78
C ASP A 25 18.50 7.50 1.65
N PRO A 26 18.72 6.62 2.64
CA PRO A 26 17.66 6.14 3.53
C PRO A 26 17.18 7.22 4.51
N ASP A 27 17.99 8.24 4.81
CA ASP A 27 17.64 9.30 5.78
C ASP A 27 16.62 10.30 5.20
N GLY A 28 16.50 10.36 3.87
CA GLY A 28 15.46 11.11 3.15
C GLY A 28 14.08 10.42 3.10
N ALA A 29 13.93 9.23 3.69
CA ALA A 29 12.70 8.43 3.64
C ALA A 29 11.91 8.46 4.96
N VAL A 30 10.60 8.64 4.85
CA VAL A 30 9.63 8.52 5.95
C VAL A 30 8.78 7.29 5.70
N PHE A 31 8.73 6.36 6.65
CA PHE A 31 7.91 5.16 6.55
C PHE A 31 6.71 5.27 7.48
N LEU A 32 5.53 5.54 6.91
CA LEU A 32 4.31 5.65 7.69
C LEU A 32 3.83 4.27 8.11
N ASP A 33 3.38 4.18 9.36
CA ASP A 33 2.67 3.02 9.87
C ASP A 33 1.24 3.43 10.23
N LEU A 34 0.27 2.72 9.62
CA LEU A 34 -1.16 2.94 9.76
C LEU A 34 -1.77 2.22 10.98
N GLY A 35 -0.94 1.54 11.78
CA GLY A 35 -1.33 0.94 13.05
C GLY A 35 -2.15 -0.35 12.92
N HIS A 36 -1.97 -1.12 11.84
CA HIS A 36 -2.68 -2.39 11.66
C HIS A 36 -2.24 -3.50 12.63
N THR A 37 -1.13 -3.30 13.34
CA THR A 37 -0.54 -4.24 14.28
C THR A 37 -0.51 -3.62 15.68
N ASP A 38 -0.84 -4.43 16.69
CA ASP A 38 -0.73 -4.07 18.10
C ASP A 38 0.61 -4.59 18.65
N LEU A 39 1.67 -3.81 18.41
CA LEU A 39 3.02 -4.16 18.84
C LEU A 39 3.15 -4.27 20.37
N ALA A 40 2.29 -3.62 21.14
CA ALA A 40 2.33 -3.68 22.60
C ALA A 40 1.92 -5.05 23.14
N HIS A 41 1.03 -5.75 22.42
CA HIS A 41 0.54 -7.08 22.79
C HIS A 41 1.09 -8.20 21.89
N THR A 42 1.95 -7.87 20.92
CA THR A 42 2.59 -8.85 20.04
C THR A 42 3.72 -9.57 20.78
N ASP A 43 3.75 -10.90 20.69
CA ASP A 43 4.89 -11.71 21.12
C ASP A 43 6.16 -11.25 20.37
N PRO A 44 7.28 -10.93 21.06
CA PRO A 44 8.52 -10.50 20.40
C PRO A 44 8.99 -11.42 19.27
N SER A 45 8.74 -12.74 19.36
CA SER A 45 9.06 -13.71 18.31
C SER A 45 8.19 -13.62 17.04
N GLN A 46 7.05 -12.94 17.14
CA GLN A 46 6.09 -12.69 16.06
C GLN A 46 6.12 -11.24 15.58
N THR A 47 6.95 -10.38 16.18
CA THR A 47 7.15 -9.02 15.68
C THR A 47 7.87 -9.04 14.34
N ASN A 48 7.57 -8.06 13.50
CA ASN A 48 8.38 -7.81 12.32
C ASN A 48 9.69 -7.13 12.78
N PRO A 49 10.86 -7.78 12.71
CA PRO A 49 12.12 -7.18 13.18
C PRO A 49 12.53 -5.98 12.34
N SER A 50 11.92 -5.83 11.16
CA SER A 50 12.18 -4.74 10.23
C SER A 50 11.17 -3.58 10.38
N HIS A 51 10.30 -3.62 11.38
CA HIS A 51 9.45 -2.49 11.74
C HIS A 51 10.30 -1.26 12.07
N MET A 52 9.99 -0.10 11.49
CA MET A 52 10.89 1.06 11.53
C MET A 52 10.40 2.18 12.44
N ASP A 53 9.09 2.37 12.55
CA ASP A 53 8.50 3.56 13.15
C ASP A 53 7.19 3.22 13.85
N ALA A 54 6.96 3.77 15.05
CA ALA A 54 5.69 3.64 15.73
C ALA A 54 4.52 4.17 14.88
N PRO A 55 3.28 3.63 15.03
CA PRO A 55 2.09 4.11 14.33
C PRO A 55 1.94 5.62 14.40
N CYS A 56 2.02 6.28 13.24
CA CYS A 56 1.94 7.73 13.15
C CYS A 56 1.54 8.15 11.72
N PRO A 57 0.25 7.99 11.38
CA PRO A 57 -0.25 8.26 10.03
C PRO A 57 -0.10 9.72 9.58
N ASP A 58 0.05 10.66 10.53
CA ASP A 58 0.07 12.10 10.27
C ASP A 58 1.48 12.66 10.00
N ARG A 59 2.52 11.81 9.89
CA ARG A 59 3.92 12.21 9.61
C ARG A 59 4.20 12.62 8.14
N ILE A 60 3.19 13.11 7.43
CA ILE A 60 3.38 13.61 6.07
C ILE A 60 4.18 14.92 6.13
N PRO A 61 5.30 15.07 5.40
CA PRO A 61 6.13 16.28 5.45
C PRO A 61 5.42 17.53 4.90
N ASP A 62 5.70 18.68 5.52
CA ASP A 62 5.29 20.01 5.04
C ASP A 62 6.21 20.59 3.95
N GLU A 63 7.13 19.77 3.43
CA GLU A 63 8.06 20.09 2.34
C GLU A 63 7.82 19.18 1.14
N PRO A 64 8.29 19.53 -0.08
CA PRO A 64 8.10 18.70 -1.26
C PRO A 64 8.52 17.23 -1.05
N PHE A 65 7.67 16.30 -1.48
CA PHE A 65 7.95 14.87 -1.36
C PHE A 65 7.36 14.03 -2.50
N LEU A 66 7.90 12.83 -2.67
CA LEU A 66 7.33 11.75 -3.49
C LEU A 66 6.62 10.74 -2.58
N ALA A 67 5.36 10.42 -2.86
CA ALA A 67 4.67 9.35 -2.13
C ALA A 67 4.91 7.98 -2.80
N VAL A 68 5.08 6.95 -2.00
CA VAL A 68 5.24 5.55 -2.44
C VAL A 68 4.22 4.71 -1.68
N GLY A 69 3.14 4.32 -2.33
CA GLY A 69 2.06 3.55 -1.72
C GLY A 69 2.02 2.12 -2.22
N HIS A 70 1.99 1.15 -1.31
CA HIS A 70 1.69 -0.25 -1.63
C HIS A 70 0.19 -0.52 -1.46
N SER A 71 -0.47 -1.08 -2.47
CA SER A 71 -1.84 -1.59 -2.36
C SER A 71 -2.79 -0.55 -1.73
N ALA A 72 -3.47 -0.91 -0.65
CA ALA A 72 -4.36 -0.02 0.11
C ALA A 72 -3.69 1.30 0.58
N GLY A 73 -2.37 1.31 0.81
CA GLY A 73 -1.61 2.51 1.18
C GLY A 73 -1.63 3.58 0.09
N ALA A 74 -1.64 3.19 -1.19
CA ALA A 74 -1.80 4.12 -2.30
C ALA A 74 -3.20 4.77 -2.30
N LEU A 75 -4.26 3.97 -2.14
CA LEU A 75 -5.63 4.49 -2.06
C LEU A 75 -5.83 5.41 -0.86
N TRP A 76 -5.30 5.01 0.30
CA TRP A 76 -5.33 5.79 1.54
C TRP A 76 -4.69 7.17 1.34
N PHE A 77 -3.55 7.23 0.64
CA PHE A 77 -2.85 8.48 0.35
C PHE A 77 -3.63 9.37 -0.64
N LEU A 78 -4.16 8.77 -1.71
CA LEU A 78 -4.90 9.51 -2.75
C LEU A 78 -6.21 10.15 -2.24
N ASN A 79 -6.68 9.76 -1.06
CA ASN A 79 -7.87 10.34 -0.41
C ASN A 79 -7.51 11.42 0.63
N ARG A 80 -6.28 11.94 0.60
CA ARG A 80 -5.80 12.99 1.51
C ARG A 80 -5.30 14.21 0.76
N ALA A 81 -5.45 15.37 1.39
CA ALA A 81 -4.84 16.59 0.91
C ALA A 81 -3.33 16.53 1.20
N ALA A 82 -2.51 16.56 0.14
CA ALA A 82 -1.06 16.57 0.24
C ALA A 82 -0.49 17.59 -0.77
N PRO A 83 -0.59 18.90 -0.49
CA PRO A 83 -0.21 19.95 -1.45
C PRO A 83 1.28 19.93 -1.81
N GLN A 84 2.12 19.35 -0.95
CA GLN A 84 3.56 19.20 -1.19
C GLN A 84 3.92 17.94 -1.97
N CYS A 85 2.95 17.07 -2.28
CA CYS A 85 3.19 15.86 -3.06
C CYS A 85 3.49 16.21 -4.52
N ARG A 86 4.69 15.84 -4.97
CA ARG A 86 5.16 16.11 -6.35
C ARG A 86 4.83 14.97 -7.31
N GLY A 87 4.71 13.75 -6.80
CA GLY A 87 4.34 12.56 -7.55
C GLY A 87 3.99 11.38 -6.65
N VAL A 88 3.52 10.29 -7.27
CA VAL A 88 3.14 9.06 -6.58
C VAL A 88 3.72 7.86 -7.31
N VAL A 89 4.30 6.91 -6.59
CA VAL A 89 4.56 5.55 -7.08
C VAL A 89 3.59 4.61 -6.38
N ALA A 90 2.66 4.02 -7.13
CA ALA A 90 1.66 3.08 -6.62
C ALA A 90 2.10 1.65 -6.95
N ILE A 91 2.65 0.94 -5.98
CA ILE A 91 3.13 -0.45 -6.13
C ILE A 91 1.98 -1.41 -5.78
N ASN A 92 1.55 -2.21 -6.75
CA ASN A 92 0.32 -3.01 -6.69
C ASN A 92 -0.86 -2.21 -6.15
N GLY A 93 -0.92 -0.92 -6.48
CA GLY A 93 -1.91 0.03 -5.96
C GLY A 93 -3.14 0.16 -6.85
N PHE A 94 -4.11 0.93 -6.38
CA PHE A 94 -5.34 1.23 -7.12
C PHE A 94 -5.93 2.56 -6.64
N SER A 95 -6.60 3.29 -7.54
CA SER A 95 -7.33 4.51 -7.19
C SER A 95 -8.76 4.25 -6.70
N ARG A 96 -9.27 3.04 -6.91
CA ARG A 96 -10.51 2.52 -6.34
C ARG A 96 -10.40 1.01 -6.20
N PHE A 97 -10.87 0.45 -5.09
CA PHE A 97 -10.77 -0.99 -4.84
C PHE A 97 -12.04 -1.75 -5.19
N CYS A 98 -13.15 -1.31 -4.61
CA CYS A 98 -14.43 -2.00 -4.78
C CYS A 98 -15.14 -1.57 -6.06
N LYS A 99 -15.84 -2.55 -6.66
CA LYS A 99 -16.69 -2.34 -7.82
C LYS A 99 -17.69 -1.21 -7.60
N ALA A 100 -17.90 -0.41 -8.63
CA ALA A 100 -18.90 0.66 -8.68
C ALA A 100 -19.54 0.71 -10.08
N PRO A 101 -20.66 1.44 -10.28
CA PRO A 101 -21.29 1.55 -11.59
C PRO A 101 -20.36 2.04 -12.71
N ASP A 102 -19.32 2.78 -12.36
CA ASP A 102 -18.30 3.35 -13.26
C ASP A 102 -16.89 2.75 -13.04
N PHE A 103 -16.82 1.58 -12.39
CA PHE A 103 -15.60 0.81 -12.14
C PHE A 103 -15.96 -0.67 -11.98
N GLU A 104 -16.08 -1.39 -13.10
CA GLU A 104 -16.72 -2.70 -13.14
C GLU A 104 -15.79 -3.84 -12.71
N ASN A 105 -14.48 -3.65 -12.89
CA ASN A 105 -13.46 -4.65 -12.64
C ASN A 105 -12.94 -4.64 -11.19
N GLY A 106 -13.54 -3.83 -10.31
CA GLY A 106 -13.21 -3.81 -8.89
C GLY A 106 -13.67 -5.06 -8.12
N ILE A 107 -13.18 -5.19 -6.89
CA ILE A 107 -13.57 -6.28 -5.98
C ILE A 107 -15.03 -6.10 -5.53
N GLU A 108 -15.77 -7.21 -5.47
CA GLU A 108 -17.16 -7.20 -5.00
C GLU A 108 -17.25 -6.67 -3.54
N PRO A 109 -18.00 -5.57 -3.26
CA PRO A 109 -18.06 -4.95 -1.93
C PRO A 109 -18.38 -5.93 -0.80
N ARG A 110 -19.30 -6.87 -1.05
CA ARG A 110 -19.68 -7.94 -0.11
C ARG A 110 -18.52 -8.79 0.40
N LEU A 111 -17.41 -8.90 -0.35
CA LEU A 111 -16.22 -9.63 0.07
C LEU A 111 -15.49 -8.87 1.18
N VAL A 112 -15.36 -7.55 1.04
CA VAL A 112 -14.75 -6.66 2.03
C VAL A 112 -15.64 -6.52 3.27
N GLU A 113 -16.95 -6.33 3.09
CA GLU A 113 -17.92 -6.31 4.20
C GLU A 113 -17.89 -7.61 5.02
N ARG A 114 -17.69 -8.76 4.36
CA ARG A 114 -17.53 -10.03 5.06
C ARG A 114 -16.24 -10.07 5.87
N MET A 115 -15.14 -9.54 5.34
CA MET A 115 -13.89 -9.44 6.11
C MET A 115 -14.07 -8.53 7.34
N ILE A 116 -14.79 -7.41 7.21
CA ILE A 116 -15.12 -6.53 8.35
C ILE A 116 -15.87 -7.30 9.44
N ARG A 117 -16.91 -8.06 9.09
CA ARG A 117 -17.65 -8.89 10.06
C ARG A 117 -16.80 -10.00 10.69
N GLN A 118 -15.80 -10.52 9.96
CA GLN A 118 -14.92 -11.57 10.47
C GLN A 118 -13.88 -11.01 11.46
N LEU A 119 -13.48 -9.75 11.32
CA LEU A 119 -12.63 -9.07 12.30
C LEU A 119 -13.29 -9.01 13.69
N ASP A 120 -14.63 -8.92 13.78
CA ASP A 120 -15.33 -8.93 15.07
C ASP A 120 -15.18 -10.26 15.83
N SER A 121 -15.01 -11.36 15.11
CA SER A 121 -14.93 -12.71 15.70
C SER A 121 -13.51 -13.21 15.90
N ASP A 122 -12.63 -13.00 14.91
CA ASP A 122 -11.27 -13.53 14.91
C ASP A 122 -10.39 -12.67 13.97
N PRO A 123 -9.82 -11.56 14.49
CA PRO A 123 -8.92 -10.69 13.73
C PRO A 123 -7.74 -11.46 13.13
N ALA A 124 -7.08 -12.32 13.91
CA ALA A 124 -5.87 -13.01 13.51
C ALA A 124 -6.12 -14.01 12.37
N ALA A 125 -7.20 -14.78 12.44
CA ALA A 125 -7.59 -15.66 11.34
C ALA A 125 -8.00 -14.91 10.08
N THR A 126 -8.67 -13.76 10.23
CA THR A 126 -9.06 -12.92 9.09
C THR A 126 -7.83 -12.39 8.36
N VAL A 127 -6.85 -11.83 9.08
CA VAL A 127 -5.60 -11.36 8.49
C VAL A 127 -4.82 -12.52 7.86
N ARG A 128 -4.67 -13.64 8.57
CA ARG A 128 -3.96 -14.83 8.05
C ARG A 128 -4.57 -15.33 6.75
N ARG A 129 -5.91 -15.38 6.66
CA ARG A 129 -6.62 -15.81 5.46
C ARG A 129 -6.39 -14.85 4.30
N PHE A 130 -6.44 -13.54 4.55
CA PHE A 130 -6.15 -12.53 3.54
C PHE A 130 -4.71 -12.64 3.04
N ARG A 131 -3.72 -12.62 3.94
CA ARG A 131 -2.29 -12.73 3.57
C ARG A 131 -2.00 -14.02 2.79
N LYS A 132 -2.63 -15.14 3.14
CA LYS A 132 -2.55 -16.39 2.37
C LYS A 132 -3.12 -16.25 0.95
N SER A 133 -4.21 -15.49 0.77
CA SER A 133 -4.83 -15.29 -0.55
C SER A 133 -3.96 -14.48 -1.52
N ILE A 134 -3.12 -13.59 -1.00
CA ILE A 134 -2.15 -12.81 -1.79
C ILE A 134 -0.77 -13.48 -1.89
N MET A 135 -0.71 -14.79 -1.58
CA MET A 135 0.50 -15.61 -1.64
C MET A 135 1.67 -15.02 -0.84
N CYS A 136 1.38 -14.42 0.31
CA CYS A 136 2.41 -13.90 1.20
C CYS A 136 3.36 -15.02 1.62
N PRO A 137 4.70 -14.83 1.48
CA PRO A 137 5.66 -15.71 2.13
C PRO A 137 5.42 -15.74 3.64
N LEU A 138 6.02 -16.70 4.35
CA LEU A 138 5.97 -16.83 5.81
C LEU A 138 6.53 -15.57 6.50
N PHE A 139 5.72 -14.51 6.53
CA PHE A 139 5.99 -13.26 7.19
C PHE A 139 5.37 -13.33 8.59
N PRO A 140 6.03 -12.82 9.63
CA PRO A 140 5.45 -12.77 10.96
C PRO A 140 4.05 -12.15 10.91
N LEU A 141 3.15 -12.69 11.72
CA LEU A 141 1.79 -12.19 11.87
C LEU A 141 1.69 -11.58 13.27
N PRO A 142 2.05 -10.29 13.46
CA PRO A 142 1.87 -9.60 14.72
C PRO A 142 0.41 -9.66 15.19
N GLU A 143 0.20 -9.36 16.47
CA GLU A 143 -1.15 -9.25 17.01
C GLU A 143 -1.91 -8.17 16.21
N PRO A 144 -3.08 -8.50 15.62
CA PRO A 144 -3.81 -7.55 14.80
C PRO A 144 -4.43 -6.44 15.65
N ALA A 145 -4.39 -5.20 15.18
CA ALA A 145 -5.13 -4.08 15.79
C ALA A 145 -6.51 -3.94 15.12
N PRO A 146 -7.62 -4.43 15.73
CA PRO A 146 -8.88 -4.64 15.02
C PRO A 146 -9.53 -3.36 14.51
N ASP A 147 -9.44 -2.27 15.27
CA ASP A 147 -10.05 -0.99 14.92
C ASP A 147 -9.36 -0.35 13.71
N ALA A 148 -8.03 -0.33 13.69
CA ALA A 148 -7.26 0.18 12.55
C ALA A 148 -7.48 -0.70 11.30
N LEU A 149 -7.51 -2.02 11.47
CA LEU A 149 -7.81 -2.95 10.37
C LEU A 149 -9.22 -2.73 9.81
N ARG A 150 -10.21 -2.52 10.67
CA ARG A 150 -11.59 -2.21 10.26
C ARG A 150 -11.64 -0.89 9.50
N ALA A 151 -11.00 0.16 10.01
CA ALA A 151 -10.92 1.45 9.34
C ALA A 151 -10.27 1.33 7.95
N GLY A 152 -9.21 0.51 7.83
CA GLY A 152 -8.60 0.21 6.54
C GLY A 152 -9.56 -0.47 5.55
N LEU A 153 -10.32 -1.48 5.99
CA LEU A 153 -11.32 -2.15 5.14
C LEU A 153 -12.50 -1.24 4.78
N GLN A 154 -12.95 -0.38 5.70
CA GLN A 154 -13.96 0.63 5.42
C GLN A 154 -13.46 1.62 4.35
N GLY A 155 -12.20 2.06 4.47
CA GLY A 155 -11.56 2.85 3.43
C GLY A 155 -11.57 2.16 2.06
N LEU A 156 -11.34 0.84 1.98
CA LEU A 156 -11.42 0.10 0.72
C LEU A 156 -12.84 0.07 0.10
N LEU A 157 -13.90 0.17 0.92
CA LEU A 157 -15.29 0.24 0.46
C LEU A 157 -15.65 1.65 -0.04
N GLU A 158 -15.19 2.67 0.66
CA GLU A 158 -15.72 4.04 0.54
C GLU A 158 -14.85 4.96 -0.31
N HIS A 159 -13.53 4.79 -0.25
CA HIS A 159 -12.59 5.74 -0.83
C HIS A 159 -12.56 5.68 -2.37
N ASP A 160 -12.39 6.87 -2.94
CA ASP A 160 -12.26 7.07 -4.37
C ASP A 160 -11.14 8.07 -4.67
N GLY A 161 -9.95 7.52 -4.89
CA GLY A 161 -8.75 8.27 -5.24
C GLY A 161 -8.66 8.66 -6.73
N ARG A 162 -9.64 8.31 -7.57
CA ARG A 162 -9.60 8.59 -9.02
C ARG A 162 -9.44 10.08 -9.34
N PRO A 163 -10.11 11.03 -8.65
CA PRO A 163 -9.90 12.46 -8.91
C PRO A 163 -8.46 12.92 -8.64
N ALA A 164 -7.86 12.44 -7.55
CA ALA A 164 -6.46 12.75 -7.20
C ALA A 164 -5.49 12.11 -8.21
N ALA A 165 -5.71 10.85 -8.58
CA ALA A 165 -4.92 10.15 -9.60
C ALA A 165 -4.96 10.87 -10.95
N ARG A 166 -6.15 11.32 -11.40
CA ARG A 166 -6.29 12.10 -12.65
C ARG A 166 -5.54 13.43 -12.59
N SER A 167 -5.57 14.13 -11.44
CA SER A 167 -4.83 15.37 -11.24
C SER A 167 -3.30 15.17 -11.26
N LEU A 168 -2.83 14.02 -10.76
CA LEU A 168 -1.43 13.63 -10.85
C LEU A 168 -1.02 13.29 -12.30
N GLY A 169 -1.88 12.59 -13.04
CA GLY A 169 -1.62 12.15 -14.42
C GLY A 169 -0.30 11.37 -14.50
N ARG A 170 0.60 11.77 -15.39
CA ARG A 170 1.92 11.14 -15.60
C ARG A 170 2.89 11.27 -14.41
N ARG A 171 2.55 12.07 -13.39
CA ARG A 171 3.31 12.12 -12.11
C ARG A 171 2.96 10.95 -11.19
N LEU A 172 1.92 10.18 -11.53
CA LEU A 172 1.64 8.87 -10.94
C LEU A 172 2.29 7.78 -11.79
N VAL A 173 3.08 6.92 -11.15
CA VAL A 173 3.63 5.69 -11.74
C VAL A 173 2.87 4.51 -11.14
N SER A 174 2.21 3.72 -11.98
CA SER A 174 1.59 2.45 -11.58
C SER A 174 2.61 1.34 -11.75
N VAL A 175 2.98 0.66 -10.67
CA VAL A 175 3.85 -0.52 -10.71
C VAL A 175 3.00 -1.74 -10.38
N GLU A 176 2.96 -2.71 -11.28
CA GLU A 176 2.02 -3.83 -11.23
C GLU A 176 2.77 -5.16 -11.27
N GLY A 177 2.43 -6.07 -10.35
CA GLY A 177 2.87 -7.46 -10.44
C GLY A 177 2.06 -8.21 -11.48
N GLU A 178 2.71 -8.84 -12.45
CA GLU A 178 2.04 -9.59 -13.52
C GLU A 178 1.14 -10.70 -12.96
N GLU A 179 1.63 -11.39 -11.92
CA GLU A 179 1.02 -12.55 -11.26
C GLU A 179 0.22 -12.16 -10.01
N ASP A 180 -0.15 -10.88 -9.86
CA ASP A 180 -0.93 -10.40 -8.72
C ASP A 180 -2.30 -11.11 -8.64
N PRO A 181 -2.56 -11.92 -7.59
CA PRO A 181 -3.81 -12.65 -7.45
C PRO A 181 -4.98 -11.77 -7.00
N LEU A 182 -4.72 -10.55 -6.53
CA LEU A 182 -5.73 -9.60 -6.06
C LEU A 182 -6.17 -8.65 -7.17
N LEU A 183 -5.21 -8.15 -7.97
CA LEU A 183 -5.47 -7.18 -9.03
C LEU A 183 -5.39 -7.85 -10.40
N CYS A 184 -6.53 -8.29 -10.94
CA CYS A 184 -6.57 -8.86 -12.28
C CYS A 184 -6.22 -7.82 -13.36
N ALA A 185 -5.81 -8.27 -14.55
CA ALA A 185 -5.40 -7.38 -15.65
C ALA A 185 -6.45 -6.29 -15.96
N ALA A 186 -7.74 -6.66 -16.02
CA ALA A 186 -8.82 -5.72 -16.29
C ALA A 186 -8.98 -4.64 -15.18
N MET A 187 -8.79 -5.03 -13.91
CA MET A 187 -8.79 -4.07 -12.81
C MET A 187 -7.59 -3.13 -12.88
N ARG A 188 -6.41 -3.66 -13.20
CA ARG A 188 -5.19 -2.86 -13.38
C ARG A 188 -5.36 -1.83 -14.49
N ASP A 189 -5.97 -2.21 -15.61
CA ASP A 189 -6.26 -1.32 -16.74
C ASP A 189 -7.14 -0.12 -16.34
N GLU A 190 -8.13 -0.34 -15.47
CA GLU A 190 -9.00 0.73 -14.97
C GLU A 190 -8.42 1.51 -13.77
N ALA A 191 -7.46 0.95 -13.04
CA ALA A 191 -6.99 1.50 -11.77
C ALA A 191 -6.33 2.88 -11.92
N PHE A 192 -5.55 3.10 -12.99
CA PHE A 192 -4.82 4.35 -13.24
C PHE A 192 -4.65 4.61 -14.75
N PRO A 193 -5.69 5.06 -15.46
CA PRO A 193 -5.64 5.15 -16.92
C PRO A 193 -4.65 6.20 -17.46
N GLU A 194 -4.37 7.27 -16.71
CA GLU A 194 -3.44 8.34 -17.12
C GLU A 194 -1.99 8.18 -16.61
N ALA A 195 -1.70 7.11 -15.84
CA ALA A 195 -0.40 6.91 -15.20
C ALA A 195 0.68 6.35 -16.14
N ASP A 196 1.95 6.53 -15.76
CA ASP A 196 3.07 5.78 -16.34
C ASP A 196 3.08 4.36 -15.78
N ARG A 197 2.70 3.37 -16.58
CA ARG A 197 2.54 1.98 -16.14
C ARG A 197 3.83 1.17 -16.31
N ARG A 198 4.19 0.41 -15.28
CA ARG A 198 5.31 -0.54 -15.24
C ARG A 198 4.79 -1.89 -14.77
N ILE A 199 4.94 -2.92 -15.60
CA ILE A 199 4.62 -4.30 -15.20
C ILE A 199 5.94 -4.99 -14.85
N LEU A 200 5.99 -5.64 -13.69
CA LEU A 200 7.10 -6.43 -13.20
C LEU A 200 6.67 -7.89 -13.02
N PRO A 201 7.58 -8.86 -13.20
CA PRO A 201 7.32 -10.24 -12.78
C PRO A 201 7.00 -10.31 -11.28
N GLY A 202 6.17 -11.27 -10.88
CA GLY A 202 5.80 -11.50 -9.49
C GLY A 202 4.40 -11.05 -9.09
N GLY A 203 4.08 -11.24 -7.81
CA GLY A 203 2.73 -11.12 -7.26
C GLY A 203 2.42 -9.78 -6.60
N HIS A 204 1.55 -9.82 -5.59
CA HIS A 204 1.05 -8.61 -4.90
C HIS A 204 2.08 -7.92 -3.98
N LEU A 205 3.19 -8.59 -3.66
CA LEU A 205 4.16 -8.17 -2.64
C LEU A 205 5.52 -7.83 -3.24
N LEU A 206 5.53 -7.07 -4.34
CA LEU A 206 6.76 -6.61 -5.00
C LEU A 206 7.79 -5.95 -4.06
N PRO A 207 7.41 -5.17 -3.02
CA PRO A 207 8.39 -4.64 -2.06
C PRO A 207 9.21 -5.71 -1.34
N LEU A 208 8.68 -6.94 -1.22
CA LEU A 208 9.36 -8.07 -0.61
C LEU A 208 10.05 -8.97 -1.65
N THR A 209 9.44 -9.15 -2.82
CA THR A 209 9.91 -10.13 -3.81
C THR A 209 10.85 -9.56 -4.87
N ASP A 210 10.75 -8.26 -5.16
CA ASP A 210 11.65 -7.54 -6.09
C ASP A 210 11.92 -6.10 -5.59
N PRO A 211 12.58 -5.95 -4.41
CA PRO A 211 12.85 -4.65 -3.81
C PRO A 211 13.76 -3.76 -4.67
N GLU A 212 14.69 -4.35 -5.43
CA GLU A 212 15.64 -3.63 -6.29
C GLU A 212 14.93 -2.92 -7.46
N SER A 213 13.99 -3.61 -8.13
CA SER A 213 13.18 -2.96 -9.17
C SER A 213 12.28 -1.88 -8.59
N CYS A 214 11.70 -2.12 -7.40
CA CYS A 214 10.92 -1.10 -6.70
C CYS A 214 11.77 0.15 -6.42
N ALA A 215 12.95 -0.02 -5.79
CA ALA A 215 13.86 1.07 -5.45
C ALA A 215 14.31 1.84 -6.70
N ARG A 216 14.64 1.15 -7.80
CA ARG A 216 15.01 1.78 -9.07
C ARG A 216 13.87 2.65 -9.63
N ILE A 217 12.63 2.14 -9.67
CA ILE A 217 11.49 2.92 -10.18
C ILE A 217 11.22 4.14 -9.28
N ILE A 218 11.36 3.99 -7.96
CA ILE A 218 11.22 5.10 -7.01
C ILE A 218 12.27 6.18 -7.29
N ARG A 219 13.54 5.81 -7.48
CA ARG A 219 14.62 6.76 -7.83
C ARG A 219 14.35 7.47 -9.15
N ASP A 220 14.04 6.73 -10.20
CA ASP A 220 13.76 7.29 -11.53
C ASP A 220 12.59 8.30 -11.46
N THR A 221 11.59 8.01 -10.63
CA THR A 221 10.44 8.89 -10.43
C THR A 221 10.82 10.11 -9.61
N LEU A 222 11.62 9.94 -8.55
CA LEU A 222 12.11 11.01 -7.69
C LEU A 222 12.90 12.03 -8.51
N ASP A 223 13.81 11.59 -9.37
CA ASP A 223 14.60 12.46 -10.24
C ASP A 223 13.74 13.24 -11.25
N ARG A 224 12.65 12.63 -11.72
CA ARG A 224 11.72 13.25 -12.68
C ARG A 224 10.82 14.33 -12.07
N VAL A 225 10.49 14.21 -10.78
CA VAL A 225 9.52 15.09 -10.10
C VAL A 225 10.15 16.06 -9.09
N SER A 226 11.47 15.95 -8.88
CA SER A 226 12.28 16.88 -8.08
C SER A 226 12.37 18.26 -8.70
#